data_AF-A0A6A6SDB4-F1
#
_entry.id   AF-A0A6A6SDB4-F1
#
_cell.length_a   1.000
_cell.length_b   1.000
_cell.length_c   1.000
_cell.angle_alpha   90.00
_cell.angle_beta   90.00
_cell.angle_gamma   90.00
#
_symmetry.space_group_name_H-M   'P 1'
#
loop_
_entity.id
_entity.type
_entity.pdbx_description
1 polymer ?
#
loop_
_entity_poly.entity_id
_entity_poly.type
_entity_poly.pdbx_seq_one_letter_code
_entity_poly.pdbx_strand_id
1 'polypeptide(L)'
;MTSLKRLEIEDDDHAQANFEMVRAHMIRKWYAESQSQDTSIRNKAAARLHLQNLIRKNWENTEIWRAERDRRIESGDVEGQNKARSKLKGLGFGKGDYYKFKKDGMPAHIELKYSKEWLMSPVPIEEFLAQSKYDRSAHFQDLSQEQQDVGDNGIMLPMEYSQKLRQEVASVDDILVKEAVIKGEQGTIWKSHRKAMKALLQNKGAVELVWETQLAVQKTHFKKQAGDELKVYRALKETERNHDNKPSRLTFPVNLNNPFVLWGLSSTILWDSFRGGDSWDSPGWTPSGHLRIQNTSGSASLILLFGNRAFVAPGIELPEHVSTQRAVYIAYCTSTAAEVRLEIQFLTNHYITVTILEYQLLKYDQVRRNYDQHGQTVQFAGVPLGDDSS
;
A
#
# COMPACT_ATOMS: atom_id res chain seq x y z
N MET A 1 2.10 -28.53 -13.43
CA MET A 1 2.48 -27.34 -14.22
C MET A 1 1.36 -26.29 -14.35
N THR A 2 0.10 -26.57 -14.00
CA THR A 2 -1.03 -25.64 -14.10
C THR A 2 -1.14 -24.61 -12.97
N SER A 3 -0.46 -24.81 -11.83
CA SER A 3 -0.62 -23.97 -10.62
C SER A 3 0.24 -22.69 -10.61
N LEU A 4 1.42 -22.69 -11.25
CA LEU A 4 2.32 -21.53 -11.28
C LEU A 4 1.81 -20.42 -12.21
N LYS A 5 1.29 -20.80 -13.38
CA LYS A 5 0.62 -19.86 -14.29
C LYS A 5 -0.58 -19.18 -13.65
N ARG A 6 -1.30 -19.88 -12.77
CA ARG A 6 -2.49 -19.33 -12.09
C ARG A 6 -2.11 -18.24 -11.07
N LEU A 7 -1.00 -18.40 -10.36
CA LEU A 7 -0.49 -17.42 -9.40
C LEU A 7 0.08 -16.15 -10.08
N GLU A 8 0.74 -16.30 -11.24
CA GLU A 8 1.22 -15.16 -12.03
C GLU A 8 0.04 -14.34 -12.60
N ILE A 9 -1.01 -15.02 -13.06
CA ILE A 9 -2.24 -14.37 -13.55
C ILE A 9 -2.92 -13.57 -12.42
N GLU A 10 -3.02 -14.11 -11.21
CA GLU A 10 -3.63 -13.40 -10.07
C GLU A 10 -2.83 -12.16 -9.65
N ASP A 11 -1.49 -12.20 -9.69
CA ASP A 11 -0.66 -11.03 -9.42
C ASP A 11 -0.81 -9.92 -10.47
N ASP A 12 -0.90 -10.30 -11.75
CA ASP A 12 -1.09 -9.37 -12.86
C ASP A 12 -2.50 -8.75 -12.83
N ASP A 13 -3.53 -9.53 -12.50
CA ASP A 13 -4.91 -9.04 -12.36
C ASP A 13 -5.03 -8.01 -11.22
N HIS A 14 -4.39 -8.27 -10.06
CA HIS A 14 -4.35 -7.33 -8.96
C HIS A 14 -3.56 -6.06 -9.29
N ALA A 15 -2.42 -6.19 -9.98
CA ALA A 15 -1.63 -5.04 -10.41
C ALA A 15 -2.40 -4.18 -11.42
N GLN A 16 -3.10 -4.80 -12.36
CA GLN A 16 -3.93 -4.13 -13.35
C GLN A 16 -5.14 -3.45 -12.70
N ALA A 17 -5.83 -4.11 -11.76
CA ALA A 17 -6.95 -3.52 -11.03
C ALA A 17 -6.50 -2.30 -10.20
N ASN A 18 -5.37 -2.41 -9.51
CA ASN A 18 -4.81 -1.28 -8.76
C ASN A 18 -4.38 -0.14 -9.69
N PHE A 19 -3.80 -0.46 -10.85
CA PHE A 19 -3.46 0.55 -11.86
C PHE A 19 -4.70 1.28 -12.38
N GLU A 20 -5.75 0.57 -12.78
CA GLU A 20 -7.00 1.19 -13.27
C GLU A 20 -7.66 2.08 -12.21
N MET A 21 -7.63 1.65 -10.95
CA MET A 21 -8.14 2.44 -9.83
C MET A 21 -7.35 3.75 -9.66
N VAL A 22 -6.02 3.69 -9.58
CA VAL A 22 -5.15 4.88 -9.43
C VAL A 22 -5.30 5.81 -10.63
N ARG A 23 -5.27 5.25 -11.84
CA ARG A 23 -5.48 5.96 -13.10
C ARG A 23 -6.80 6.72 -13.10
N ALA A 24 -7.91 6.04 -12.82
CA ALA A 24 -9.24 6.64 -12.84
C ALA A 24 -9.36 7.75 -11.78
N HIS A 25 -8.79 7.54 -10.60
CA HIS A 25 -8.73 8.54 -9.54
C HIS A 25 -7.97 9.80 -9.98
N MET A 26 -6.75 9.65 -10.50
CA MET A 26 -5.92 10.77 -10.93
C MET A 26 -6.57 11.57 -12.07
N ILE A 27 -7.20 10.89 -13.03
CA ILE A 27 -7.94 11.54 -14.11
C ILE A 27 -9.10 12.37 -13.55
N ARG A 28 -9.90 11.80 -12.63
CA ARG A 28 -11.02 12.52 -12.00
C ARG A 28 -10.54 13.74 -11.21
N LYS A 29 -9.42 13.60 -10.48
CA LYS A 29 -8.77 14.69 -9.75
C LYS A 29 -8.36 15.81 -10.68
N TRP A 30 -7.58 15.53 -11.72
CA TRP A 30 -7.16 16.54 -12.69
C TRP A 30 -8.36 17.16 -13.42
N TYR A 31 -9.40 16.38 -13.72
CA TYR A 31 -10.60 16.91 -14.35
C TYR A 31 -11.31 17.92 -13.45
N ALA A 32 -11.50 17.60 -12.16
CA ALA A 32 -12.07 18.51 -11.17
C ALA A 32 -11.19 19.76 -10.97
N GLU A 33 -9.87 19.59 -10.85
CA GLU A 33 -8.91 20.68 -10.71
C GLU A 33 -8.90 21.59 -11.96
N SER A 34 -9.13 21.04 -13.16
CA SER A 34 -9.24 21.82 -14.40
C SER A 34 -10.50 22.71 -14.46
N GLN A 35 -11.42 22.55 -13.51
CA GLN A 35 -12.60 23.40 -13.33
C GLN A 35 -12.44 24.38 -12.15
N SER A 36 -11.27 24.41 -11.51
CA SER A 36 -10.99 25.31 -10.39
C SER A 36 -11.06 26.78 -10.81
N GLN A 37 -11.47 27.64 -9.87
CA GLN A 37 -11.39 29.10 -10.02
C GLN A 37 -9.95 29.61 -9.84
N ASP A 38 -9.11 28.84 -9.15
CA ASP A 38 -7.68 29.11 -9.05
C ASP A 38 -7.02 28.81 -10.41
N THR A 39 -6.50 29.86 -11.04
CA THR A 39 -5.89 29.77 -12.38
C THR A 39 -4.64 28.92 -12.41
N SER A 40 -3.87 28.87 -11.32
CA SER A 40 -2.66 28.05 -11.21
C SER A 40 -3.04 26.57 -11.16
N ILE A 41 -3.96 26.20 -10.27
CA ILE A 41 -4.47 24.82 -10.15
C ILE A 41 -5.10 24.37 -11.46
N ARG A 42 -5.97 25.23 -12.02
CA ARG A 42 -6.65 24.95 -13.29
C ARG A 42 -5.69 24.72 -14.43
N ASN A 43 -4.69 25.59 -14.61
CA ASN A 43 -3.76 25.49 -15.73
C ASN A 43 -2.88 24.26 -15.64
N LYS A 44 -2.36 23.94 -14.45
CA LYS A 44 -1.59 22.72 -14.22
C LYS A 44 -2.39 21.47 -14.56
N ALA A 45 -3.61 21.37 -14.06
CA ALA A 45 -4.45 20.22 -14.28
C ALA A 45 -4.90 20.08 -15.75
N ALA A 46 -5.31 21.18 -16.39
CA ALA A 46 -5.65 21.22 -17.80
C ALA A 46 -4.46 20.82 -18.70
N ALA A 47 -3.25 21.31 -18.38
CA ALA A 47 -2.05 20.95 -19.12
C ALA A 47 -1.69 19.47 -18.98
N ARG A 48 -1.89 18.87 -17.80
CA ARG A 48 -1.71 17.43 -17.56
C ARG A 48 -2.70 16.59 -18.37
N LEU A 49 -3.97 16.96 -18.37
CA LEU A 49 -5.00 16.29 -19.17
C LEU A 49 -4.69 16.36 -20.66
N HIS A 50 -4.26 17.54 -21.14
CA HIS A 50 -3.84 17.70 -22.53
C HIS A 50 -2.65 16.81 -22.88
N LEU A 51 -1.60 16.82 -22.05
CA LEU A 51 -0.42 16.00 -22.26
C LEU A 51 -0.78 14.51 -22.31
N GLN A 52 -1.65 14.05 -21.40
CA GLN A 52 -2.12 12.68 -21.41
C GLN A 52 -2.92 12.35 -22.68
N ASN A 53 -3.76 13.26 -23.16
CA ASN A 53 -4.45 13.12 -24.45
C ASN A 53 -3.47 12.98 -25.63
N LEU A 54 -2.42 13.83 -25.66
CA LEU A 54 -1.39 13.78 -26.70
C LEU A 54 -0.63 12.45 -26.69
N ILE A 55 -0.31 11.93 -25.50
CA ILE A 55 0.34 10.62 -25.35
C ILE A 55 -0.54 9.53 -25.96
N ARG A 56 -1.83 9.51 -25.64
CA ARG A 56 -2.78 8.53 -26.17
C ARG A 56 -2.89 8.60 -27.69
N LYS A 57 -3.06 9.81 -28.25
CA LYS A 57 -3.08 10.03 -29.71
C LYS A 57 -1.78 9.58 -30.37
N ASN A 58 -0.63 9.80 -29.73
CA ASN A 58 0.66 9.33 -30.26
C ASN A 58 0.77 7.80 -30.24
N TRP A 59 0.27 7.13 -29.19
CA TRP A 59 0.21 5.67 -29.14
C TRP A 59 -0.72 5.09 -30.21
N GLU A 60 -1.92 5.64 -30.35
CA GLU A 60 -2.87 5.24 -31.39
C GLU A 60 -2.27 5.40 -32.80
N ASN A 61 -1.67 6.56 -33.09
CA ASN A 61 -0.98 6.77 -34.36
C ASN A 61 0.19 5.80 -34.56
N THR A 62 0.92 5.45 -33.49
CA THR A 62 2.01 4.48 -33.56
C THR A 62 1.50 3.10 -33.98
N GLU A 63 0.34 2.66 -33.48
CA GLU A 63 -0.29 1.41 -33.88
C GLU A 63 -0.72 1.44 -35.35
N ILE A 64 -1.37 2.53 -35.79
CA ILE A 64 -1.79 2.72 -37.20
C ILE A 64 -0.59 2.64 -38.14
N TRP A 65 0.49 3.36 -37.85
CA TRP A 65 1.68 3.37 -38.72
C TRP A 65 2.49 2.07 -38.66
N ARG A 66 2.42 1.31 -37.55
CA ARG A 66 2.98 -0.05 -37.50
C ARG A 66 2.20 -1.00 -38.38
N ALA A 67 0.87 -1.00 -38.27
CA ALA A 67 0.01 -1.81 -39.11
C ALA A 67 0.19 -1.48 -40.61
N GLU A 68 0.29 -0.20 -40.95
CA GLU A 68 0.57 0.23 -42.32
C GLU A 68 1.96 -0.23 -42.79
N ARG A 69 3.00 -0.08 -41.95
CA ARG A 69 4.34 -0.59 -42.29
C ARG A 69 4.31 -2.09 -42.57
N ASP A 70 3.62 -2.87 -41.75
CA ASP A 70 3.58 -4.32 -41.85
C ASP A 70 2.81 -4.77 -43.11
N ARG A 71 1.68 -4.11 -43.42
CA ARG A 71 0.96 -4.28 -44.69
C ARG A 71 1.84 -4.00 -45.91
N ARG A 72 2.68 -2.96 -45.86
CA ARG A 72 3.59 -2.58 -46.96
C ARG A 72 4.75 -3.55 -47.11
N ILE A 73 5.20 -4.16 -46.01
CA ILE A 73 6.18 -5.25 -46.03
C ILE A 73 5.60 -6.46 -46.77
N GLU A 74 4.36 -6.85 -46.44
CA GLU A 74 3.67 -7.97 -47.09
C GLU A 74 3.47 -7.75 -48.59
N SER A 75 3.18 -6.51 -49.01
CA SER A 75 3.01 -6.17 -50.42
C SER A 75 4.31 -5.92 -51.19
N GLY A 76 5.48 -5.94 -50.53
CA GLY A 76 6.76 -5.59 -51.15
C GLY A 76 6.93 -4.11 -51.51
N ASP A 77 6.12 -3.21 -50.95
CA ASP A 77 6.15 -1.76 -51.23
C ASP A 77 7.20 -1.06 -50.35
N VAL A 78 8.43 -0.97 -50.87
CA VAL A 78 9.59 -0.39 -50.17
C VAL A 78 9.41 1.11 -49.90
N GLU A 79 8.78 1.86 -50.81
CA GLU A 79 8.57 3.30 -50.62
C GLU A 79 7.54 3.56 -49.51
N GLY A 80 6.42 2.83 -49.54
CA GLY A 80 5.41 2.86 -48.49
C GLY A 80 5.97 2.47 -47.12
N GLN A 81 6.84 1.46 -47.08
CA GLN A 81 7.54 1.06 -45.85
C GLN A 81 8.42 2.19 -45.30
N ASN A 82 9.21 2.85 -46.15
CA ASN A 82 10.09 3.95 -45.75
C ASN A 82 9.30 5.17 -45.26
N LYS A 83 8.18 5.49 -45.91
CA LYS A 83 7.26 6.54 -45.47
C LYS A 83 6.69 6.25 -44.09
N ALA A 84 6.22 5.01 -43.85
CA ALA A 84 5.70 4.61 -42.54
C ALA A 84 6.78 4.67 -41.44
N ARG A 85 8.01 4.23 -41.74
CA ARG A 85 9.16 4.34 -40.82
C ARG A 85 9.48 5.80 -40.47
N SER A 86 9.46 6.69 -41.46
CA SER A 86 9.67 8.13 -41.24
C SER A 86 8.62 8.71 -40.30
N LYS A 87 7.34 8.36 -40.49
CA LYS A 87 6.24 8.76 -39.60
C LYS A 87 6.41 8.22 -38.18
N LEU A 88 6.78 6.95 -38.02
CA LEU A 88 7.07 6.36 -36.71
C LEU A 88 8.22 7.07 -35.99
N LYS A 89 9.27 7.48 -36.71
CA LYS A 89 10.38 8.25 -36.15
C LYS A 89 9.92 9.61 -35.63
N GLY A 90 8.99 10.28 -36.34
CA GLY A 90 8.39 11.55 -35.93
C GLY A 90 7.46 11.46 -34.71
N LEU A 91 6.85 10.30 -34.44
CA LEU A 91 5.96 10.11 -33.29
C LEU A 91 6.70 9.91 -31.96
N GLY A 92 8.01 9.62 -32.00
CA GLY A 92 8.84 9.44 -30.81
C GLY A 92 9.01 10.72 -29.95
N PHE A 93 8.80 11.90 -30.54
CA PHE A 93 9.03 13.19 -29.88
C PHE A 93 8.08 13.45 -28.70
N GLY A 94 6.78 13.13 -28.82
CA GLY A 94 5.82 13.37 -27.73
C GLY A 94 6.06 12.51 -26.47
N LYS A 95 6.71 11.34 -26.64
CA LYS A 95 7.15 10.51 -25.51
C LYS A 95 8.36 11.10 -24.80
N GLY A 96 9.26 11.73 -25.56
CA GLY A 96 10.42 12.45 -25.02
C GLY A 96 9.99 13.65 -24.16
N ASP A 97 9.05 14.45 -24.67
CA ASP A 97 8.50 15.60 -23.93
C ASP A 97 7.81 15.18 -22.64
N TYR A 98 7.04 14.09 -22.66
CA TYR A 98 6.44 13.53 -21.44
C TYR A 98 7.49 13.20 -20.37
N TYR A 99 8.53 12.44 -20.71
CA TYR A 99 9.58 12.09 -19.74
C TYR A 99 10.36 13.32 -19.26
N LYS A 100 10.59 14.28 -20.15
CA LYS A 100 11.25 15.54 -19.81
C LYS A 100 10.42 16.34 -18.81
N PHE A 101 9.12 16.54 -19.06
CA PHE A 101 8.24 17.27 -18.15
C PHE A 101 7.99 16.53 -16.84
N LYS A 102 8.02 15.20 -16.87
CA LYS A 102 7.98 14.39 -15.65
C LYS A 102 9.21 14.64 -14.77
N LYS A 103 10.40 14.69 -15.37
CA LYS A 103 11.67 14.83 -14.64
C LYS A 103 11.94 16.28 -14.20
N ASP A 104 11.77 17.24 -15.10
CA ASP A 104 12.23 18.62 -14.92
C ASP A 104 11.07 19.58 -14.58
N GLY A 105 9.84 19.08 -14.51
CA GLY A 105 8.62 19.89 -14.49
C GLY A 105 8.24 20.41 -15.87
N MET A 106 6.97 20.76 -16.04
CA MET A 106 6.49 21.39 -17.27
C MET A 106 6.87 22.87 -17.28
N PRO A 107 7.60 23.39 -18.29
CA PRO A 107 7.90 24.80 -18.38
C PRO A 107 6.61 25.63 -18.45
N ALA A 108 6.55 26.77 -17.76
CA ALA A 108 5.34 27.58 -17.63
C ALA A 108 4.69 27.97 -18.98
N HIS A 109 5.50 28.25 -20.01
CA HIS A 109 4.99 28.58 -21.35
C HIS A 109 4.33 27.37 -22.06
N ILE A 110 4.81 26.15 -21.81
CA ILE A 110 4.20 24.91 -22.31
C ILE A 110 2.94 24.60 -21.53
N GLU A 111 2.97 24.75 -20.20
CA GLU A 111 1.80 24.57 -19.34
C GLU A 111 0.66 25.49 -19.78
N LEU A 112 0.94 26.77 -20.01
CA LEU A 112 -0.06 27.71 -20.49
C LEU A 112 -0.60 27.33 -21.87
N LYS A 113 0.27 26.87 -22.79
CA LYS A 113 -0.14 26.43 -24.13
C LYS A 113 -1.08 25.23 -24.04
N TYR A 114 -0.68 24.18 -23.33
CA TYR A 114 -1.46 22.95 -23.19
C TYR A 114 -2.75 23.15 -22.42
N SER A 115 -2.72 24.00 -21.37
CA SER A 115 -3.93 24.41 -20.66
C SER A 115 -4.94 25.05 -21.61
N LYS A 116 -4.51 26.03 -22.42
CA LYS A 116 -5.40 26.68 -23.40
C LYS A 116 -5.99 25.69 -24.40
N GLU A 117 -5.16 24.79 -24.94
CA GLU A 117 -5.61 23.78 -25.90
C GLU A 117 -6.64 22.82 -25.29
N TRP A 118 -6.48 22.41 -24.03
CA TRP A 118 -7.48 21.63 -23.30
C TRP A 118 -8.77 22.41 -23.06
N LEU A 119 -8.67 23.65 -22.55
CA LEU A 119 -9.84 24.45 -22.18
C LEU A 119 -10.68 24.87 -23.39
N MET A 120 -10.08 24.98 -24.58
CA MET A 120 -10.83 25.26 -25.82
C MET A 120 -11.65 24.05 -26.31
N SER A 121 -11.19 22.82 -26.03
CA SER A 121 -11.84 21.60 -26.49
C SER A 121 -11.61 20.46 -25.49
N PRO A 122 -12.28 20.50 -24.33
CA PRO A 122 -12.13 19.46 -23.32
C PRO A 122 -12.79 18.18 -23.80
N VAL A 123 -12.11 17.05 -23.60
CA VAL A 123 -12.69 15.72 -23.85
C VAL A 123 -13.58 15.36 -22.66
N PRO A 124 -14.83 14.89 -22.87
CA PRO A 124 -15.69 14.43 -21.78
C PRO A 124 -14.98 13.39 -20.89
N ILE A 125 -15.20 13.46 -19.57
CA ILE A 125 -14.48 12.62 -18.62
C ILE A 125 -14.74 11.12 -18.86
N GLU A 126 -15.96 10.74 -19.24
CA GLU A 126 -16.34 9.36 -19.54
C GLU A 126 -15.55 8.82 -20.75
N GLU A 127 -15.45 9.63 -21.80
CA GLU A 127 -14.64 9.31 -22.98
C GLU A 127 -13.15 9.21 -22.60
N PHE A 128 -12.67 10.14 -21.77
CA PHE A 128 -11.28 10.15 -21.32
C PHE A 128 -10.93 8.95 -20.43
N LEU A 129 -11.87 8.47 -19.61
CA LEU A 129 -11.70 7.28 -18.78
C LEU A 129 -11.72 6.00 -19.61
N ALA A 130 -12.53 5.94 -20.67
CA ALA A 130 -12.65 4.77 -21.54
C ALA A 130 -11.35 4.44 -22.32
N GLN A 131 -10.46 5.42 -22.53
CA GLN A 131 -9.20 5.23 -23.27
C GLN A 131 -8.07 4.66 -22.40
N SER A 132 -8.31 3.57 -21.66
CA SER A 132 -7.31 2.99 -20.75
C SER A 132 -6.18 2.23 -21.44
N LYS A 133 -6.43 1.68 -22.63
CA LYS A 133 -5.47 0.84 -23.37
C LYS A 133 -4.10 1.47 -23.65
N TYR A 134 -4.00 2.79 -23.66
CA TYR A 134 -2.75 3.52 -23.96
C TYR A 134 -2.07 4.10 -22.72
N ASP A 135 -2.69 3.91 -21.56
CA ASP A 135 -2.22 4.41 -20.28
C ASP A 135 -1.25 3.40 -19.65
N ARG A 136 -0.25 3.91 -18.91
CA ARG A 136 0.77 3.09 -18.26
C ARG A 136 0.93 3.59 -16.83
N SER A 137 1.31 2.72 -15.90
CA SER A 137 1.46 3.10 -14.48
C SER A 137 2.42 4.28 -14.28
N ALA A 138 3.49 4.36 -15.10
CA ALA A 138 4.43 5.47 -15.07
C ALA A 138 3.80 6.84 -15.37
N HIS A 139 2.66 6.88 -16.08
CA HIS A 139 1.92 8.10 -16.43
C HIS A 139 1.20 8.74 -15.22
N PHE A 140 0.91 7.95 -14.18
CA PHE A 140 0.05 8.34 -13.05
C PHE A 140 0.78 8.28 -11.71
N GLN A 141 2.12 8.31 -11.71
CA GLN A 141 2.90 8.48 -10.49
C GLN A 141 2.84 9.94 -10.04
N ASP A 142 2.49 10.17 -8.78
CA ASP A 142 2.27 11.51 -8.26
C ASP A 142 3.61 12.27 -8.11
N LEU A 143 3.75 13.40 -8.81
CA LEU A 143 4.93 14.27 -8.74
C LEU A 143 4.94 15.11 -7.45
N SER A 144 3.85 15.11 -6.69
CA SER A 144 3.72 15.85 -5.43
C SER A 144 4.66 15.34 -4.32
N GLN A 145 5.20 14.12 -4.43
CA GLN A 145 6.18 13.57 -3.48
C GLN A 145 7.59 14.18 -3.61
N GLU A 146 7.91 14.90 -4.69
CA GLU A 146 9.25 15.49 -4.90
C GLU A 146 9.32 17.02 -4.68
N GLN A 147 8.18 17.69 -4.41
CA GLN A 147 8.14 19.16 -4.33
C GLN A 147 7.43 19.73 -3.09
N GLN A 148 7.34 18.98 -1.99
CA GLN A 148 7.04 19.57 -0.67
C GLN A 148 8.27 20.30 -0.12
N ASP A 149 8.64 21.39 -0.79
CA ASP A 149 9.30 22.53 -0.16
C ASP A 149 8.97 23.78 -0.98
N VAL A 150 8.55 24.83 -0.26
CA VAL A 150 8.29 26.22 -0.69
C VAL A 150 6.85 26.57 -1.15
N GLY A 151 6.13 27.29 -0.28
CA GLY A 151 5.58 28.60 -0.67
C GLY A 151 4.07 28.83 -0.50
N ASP A 152 3.72 29.41 0.64
CA ASP A 152 2.44 29.96 1.06
C ASP A 152 1.91 31.10 0.15
N ASN A 153 0.58 31.16 -0.08
CA ASN A 153 -0.25 32.36 -0.30
C ASN A 153 -1.67 31.97 -0.78
N GLY A 154 -2.67 32.19 0.09
CA GLY A 154 -4.06 31.76 -0.11
C GLY A 154 -5.01 32.79 -0.73
N ILE A 155 -6.22 32.32 -1.08
CA ILE A 155 -7.46 33.10 -1.18
C ILE A 155 -8.65 32.22 -0.71
N MET A 156 -9.52 32.81 0.12
CA MET A 156 -10.66 32.19 0.82
C MET A 156 -11.86 31.88 -0.09
N LEU A 157 -12.40 30.66 0.04
CA LEU A 157 -13.77 30.27 -0.34
C LEU A 157 -14.67 30.30 0.92
N PRO A 158 -16.01 30.25 0.80
CA PRO A 158 -16.94 30.23 1.94
C PRO A 158 -16.51 29.16 2.95
N MET A 159 -16.11 29.64 4.13
CA MET A 159 -15.15 28.98 5.03
C MET A 159 -15.59 27.57 5.44
N GLU A 160 -16.88 27.39 5.71
CA GLU A 160 -17.37 26.18 6.38
C GLU A 160 -17.60 25.00 5.41
N TYR A 161 -18.06 25.24 4.18
CA TYR A 161 -18.35 24.16 3.22
C TYR A 161 -17.09 23.70 2.47
N SER A 162 -16.16 24.62 2.23
CA SER A 162 -14.91 24.34 1.51
C SER A 162 -13.79 23.84 2.43
N GLN A 163 -13.75 24.19 3.72
CA GLN A 163 -12.83 23.53 4.68
C GLN A 163 -13.20 22.08 4.92
N LYS A 164 -14.50 21.77 5.05
CA LYS A 164 -14.93 20.39 5.31
C LYS A 164 -14.63 19.46 4.13
N LEU A 165 -14.92 19.89 2.90
CA LEU A 165 -14.56 19.15 1.69
C LEU A 165 -13.04 19.10 1.45
N ARG A 166 -12.29 20.18 1.74
CA ARG A 166 -10.81 20.16 1.61
C ARG A 166 -10.15 19.30 2.68
N GLN A 167 -10.65 19.28 3.92
CA GLN A 167 -10.16 18.40 4.98
C GLN A 167 -10.54 16.94 4.70
N GLU A 168 -11.75 16.67 4.20
CA GLU A 168 -12.16 15.32 3.80
C GLU A 168 -11.37 14.82 2.58
N VAL A 169 -11.18 15.65 1.54
CA VAL A 169 -10.39 15.28 0.34
C VAL A 169 -8.89 15.20 0.65
N ALA A 170 -8.31 16.14 1.40
CA ALA A 170 -6.89 16.06 1.78
C ALA A 170 -6.60 14.90 2.73
N SER A 171 -7.54 14.56 3.62
CA SER A 171 -7.37 13.42 4.52
C SER A 171 -7.58 12.07 3.82
N VAL A 172 -8.42 12.00 2.78
CA VAL A 172 -8.52 10.81 1.91
C VAL A 172 -7.28 10.67 1.02
N ASP A 173 -6.77 11.78 0.48
CA ASP A 173 -5.54 11.80 -0.32
C ASP A 173 -4.32 11.36 0.50
N ASP A 174 -4.17 11.82 1.75
CA ASP A 174 -3.08 11.40 2.64
C ASP A 174 -3.18 9.91 3.02
N ILE A 175 -4.40 9.38 3.24
CA ILE A 175 -4.60 7.94 3.46
C ILE A 175 -4.15 7.14 2.23
N LEU A 176 -4.58 7.52 1.03
CA LEU A 176 -4.25 6.78 -0.20
C LEU A 176 -2.75 6.82 -0.51
N VAL A 177 -2.09 7.97 -0.30
CA VAL A 177 -0.64 8.10 -0.45
C VAL A 177 0.09 7.23 0.55
N LYS A 178 -0.31 7.25 1.83
CA LYS A 178 0.30 6.41 2.87
C LYS A 178 0.05 4.93 2.64
N GLU A 179 -1.14 4.53 2.17
CA GLU A 179 -1.40 3.15 1.76
C GLU A 179 -0.49 2.73 0.61
N ALA A 180 -0.24 3.60 -0.37
CA ALA A 180 0.69 3.32 -1.46
C ALA A 180 2.14 3.17 -0.96
N VAL A 181 2.56 4.00 0.00
CA VAL A 181 3.88 3.87 0.65
C VAL A 181 4.00 2.54 1.40
N ILE A 182 3.02 2.20 2.24
CA ILE A 182 2.96 0.93 2.97
C ILE A 182 3.05 -0.24 1.98
N LYS A 183 2.26 -0.21 0.89
CA LYS A 183 2.33 -1.24 -0.16
C LYS A 183 3.70 -1.31 -0.85
N GLY A 184 4.36 -0.16 -1.05
CA GLY A 184 5.71 -0.08 -1.62
C GLY A 184 6.77 -0.69 -0.71
N GLU A 185 6.72 -0.38 0.59
CA GLU A 185 7.58 -0.95 1.63
C GLU A 185 7.38 -2.48 1.73
N GLN A 186 6.12 -2.93 1.81
CA GLN A 186 5.75 -4.34 1.80
C GLN A 186 6.28 -5.06 0.54
N GLY A 187 6.20 -4.43 -0.63
CA GLY A 187 6.76 -4.97 -1.87
C GLY A 187 8.28 -5.13 -1.81
N THR A 188 8.98 -4.24 -1.11
CA THR A 188 10.43 -4.29 -0.93
C THR A 188 10.83 -5.38 0.05
N ILE A 189 10.13 -5.48 1.19
CA ILE A 189 10.31 -6.55 2.19
C ILE A 189 10.12 -7.92 1.53
N TRP A 190 9.03 -8.11 0.77
CA TRP A 190 8.78 -9.37 0.08
C TRP A 190 9.88 -9.75 -0.91
N LYS A 191 10.39 -8.77 -1.68
CA LYS A 191 11.51 -9.01 -2.62
C LYS A 191 12.78 -9.43 -1.87
N SER A 192 13.10 -8.78 -0.75
CA SER A 192 14.22 -9.13 0.13
C SER A 192 14.07 -10.57 0.64
N HIS A 193 12.93 -10.88 1.24
CA HIS A 193 12.57 -12.20 1.77
C HIS A 193 12.70 -13.29 0.69
N ARG A 194 12.05 -13.10 -0.46
CA ARG A 194 12.08 -14.04 -1.59
C ARG A 194 13.51 -14.35 -2.03
N LYS A 195 14.36 -13.33 -2.15
CA LYS A 195 15.76 -13.50 -2.55
C LYS A 195 16.54 -14.31 -1.51
N ALA A 196 16.34 -14.02 -0.22
CA ALA A 196 17.01 -14.72 0.86
C ALA A 196 16.58 -16.20 0.96
N MET A 197 15.28 -16.48 0.91
CA MET A 197 14.73 -17.85 0.92
C MET A 197 15.20 -18.66 -0.28
N LYS A 198 15.20 -18.07 -1.48
CA LYS A 198 15.68 -18.76 -2.69
C LYS A 198 17.15 -19.17 -2.52
N ALA A 199 18.01 -18.25 -2.06
CA ALA A 199 19.42 -18.56 -1.83
C ALA A 199 19.61 -19.64 -0.75
N LEU A 200 18.85 -19.58 0.35
CA LEU A 200 18.89 -20.57 1.44
C LEU A 200 18.54 -21.97 0.93
N LEU A 201 17.42 -22.10 0.22
CA LEU A 201 16.92 -23.38 -0.26
C LEU A 201 17.81 -23.95 -1.38
N GLN A 202 18.35 -23.11 -2.26
CA GLN A 202 19.36 -23.51 -3.23
C GLN A 202 20.63 -24.05 -2.55
N ASN A 203 21.12 -23.39 -1.51
CA ASN A 203 22.28 -23.85 -0.75
C ASN A 203 22.03 -25.19 -0.03
N LYS A 204 20.77 -25.51 0.31
CA LYS A 204 20.35 -26.79 0.89
C LYS A 204 20.11 -27.88 -0.16
N GLY A 205 20.32 -27.60 -1.45
CA GLY A 205 20.08 -28.55 -2.54
C GLY A 205 18.60 -28.80 -2.81
N ALA A 206 17.70 -27.91 -2.38
CA ALA A 206 16.28 -28.04 -2.67
C ALA A 206 16.01 -27.85 -4.17
N VAL A 207 15.16 -28.72 -4.72
CA VAL A 207 14.72 -28.64 -6.13
C VAL A 207 13.86 -27.40 -6.35
N GLU A 208 13.92 -26.82 -7.55
CA GLU A 208 13.18 -25.61 -7.94
C GLU A 208 11.71 -25.62 -7.53
N LEU A 209 11.00 -26.68 -7.88
CA LEU A 209 9.59 -26.85 -7.56
C LEU A 209 9.29 -26.75 -6.06
N VAL A 210 10.19 -27.25 -5.20
CA VAL A 210 10.01 -27.25 -3.74
C VAL A 210 10.08 -25.83 -3.21
N TRP A 211 11.12 -25.07 -3.58
CA TRP A 211 11.28 -23.72 -3.08
C TRP A 211 10.28 -22.74 -3.70
N GLU A 212 9.84 -22.95 -4.94
CA GLU A 212 8.74 -22.18 -5.53
C GLU A 212 7.42 -22.39 -4.78
N THR A 213 7.10 -23.65 -4.44
CA THR A 213 5.87 -23.97 -3.69
C THR A 213 5.89 -23.34 -2.30
N GLN A 214 7.02 -23.43 -1.60
CA GLN A 214 7.17 -22.82 -0.27
C GLN A 214 7.05 -21.30 -0.34
N LEU A 215 7.70 -20.65 -1.31
CA LEU A 215 7.58 -19.21 -1.52
C LEU A 215 6.15 -18.79 -1.86
N ALA A 216 5.40 -19.59 -2.62
CA ALA A 216 4.01 -19.31 -2.93
C ALA A 216 3.12 -19.31 -1.68
N VAL A 217 3.26 -20.32 -0.81
CA VAL A 217 2.54 -20.41 0.47
C VAL A 217 2.88 -19.21 1.36
N GLN A 218 4.17 -18.91 1.51
CA GLN A 218 4.64 -17.75 2.29
C GLN A 218 4.11 -16.43 1.71
N LYS A 219 4.01 -16.30 0.38
CA LYS A 219 3.47 -15.10 -0.28
C LYS A 219 2.00 -14.88 0.08
N THR A 220 1.20 -15.93 0.13
CA THR A 220 -0.21 -15.87 0.53
C THR A 220 -0.34 -15.32 1.95
N HIS A 221 0.48 -15.82 2.88
CA HIS A 221 0.51 -15.31 4.25
C HIS A 221 0.99 -13.86 4.31
N PHE A 222 2.05 -13.51 3.59
CA PHE A 222 2.56 -12.14 3.50
C PHE A 222 1.48 -11.17 3.01
N LYS A 223 0.77 -11.52 1.92
CA LYS A 223 -0.33 -10.71 1.37
C LYS A 223 -1.46 -10.51 2.38
N LYS A 224 -1.83 -11.57 3.12
CA LYS A 224 -2.83 -11.47 4.19
C LYS A 224 -2.39 -10.47 5.26
N GLN A 225 -1.16 -10.61 5.77
CA GLN A 225 -0.62 -9.72 6.78
C GLN A 225 -0.53 -8.27 6.30
N ALA A 226 -0.11 -8.06 5.05
CA ALA A 226 -0.11 -6.75 4.42
C ALA A 226 -1.51 -6.12 4.35
N GLY A 227 -2.53 -6.93 4.05
CA GLY A 227 -3.94 -6.51 4.09
C GLY A 227 -4.42 -6.17 5.50
N ASP A 228 -4.03 -6.96 6.50
CA ASP A 228 -4.36 -6.71 7.91
C ASP A 228 -3.73 -5.40 8.41
N GLU A 229 -2.48 -5.10 8.04
CA GLU A 229 -1.83 -3.82 8.33
C GLU A 229 -2.59 -2.63 7.73
N LEU A 230 -3.05 -2.75 6.49
CA LEU A 230 -3.86 -1.70 5.86
C LEU A 230 -5.20 -1.50 6.57
N LYS A 231 -5.87 -2.58 7.01
CA LYS A 231 -7.13 -2.48 7.79
C LYS A 231 -6.90 -1.74 9.10
N VAL A 232 -5.86 -2.11 9.85
CA VAL A 232 -5.52 -1.48 11.13
C VAL A 232 -5.08 -0.02 10.92
N TYR A 233 -4.34 0.28 9.86
CA TYR A 233 -3.98 1.65 9.50
C TYR A 233 -5.22 2.52 9.25
N ARG A 234 -6.21 2.02 8.50
CA ARG A 234 -7.48 2.72 8.28
C ARG A 234 -8.22 2.96 9.60
N ALA A 235 -8.30 1.94 10.46
CA ALA A 235 -8.92 2.07 11.79
C ALA A 235 -8.19 3.10 12.67
N LEU A 236 -6.87 3.17 12.59
CA LEU A 236 -6.08 4.18 13.29
C LEU A 236 -6.45 5.58 12.81
N LYS A 237 -6.52 5.79 11.50
CA LYS A 237 -6.89 7.09 10.92
C LYS A 237 -8.33 7.49 11.21
N GLU A 238 -9.25 6.54 11.24
CA GLU A 238 -10.61 6.78 11.71
C GLU A 238 -10.65 7.15 13.19
N THR A 239 -9.89 6.45 14.03
CA THR A 239 -9.77 6.75 15.46
C THR A 239 -9.23 8.16 15.68
N GLU A 240 -8.15 8.54 14.99
CA GLU A 240 -7.57 9.89 15.06
C GLU A 240 -8.59 10.98 14.67
N ARG A 241 -9.42 10.75 13.64
CA ARG A 241 -10.46 11.71 13.22
C ARG A 241 -11.62 11.83 14.21
N ASN A 242 -11.99 10.72 14.87
CA ASN A 242 -13.16 10.67 15.74
C ASN A 242 -12.84 11.06 17.19
N HIS A 243 -11.58 10.97 17.61
CA HIS A 243 -11.14 11.22 18.98
C HIS A 243 -11.49 12.63 19.48
N ASP A 244 -11.50 13.63 18.59
CA ASP A 244 -11.80 15.02 18.95
C ASP A 244 -13.30 15.32 19.07
N ASN A 245 -14.18 14.45 18.54
CA ASN A 245 -15.61 14.73 18.44
C ASN A 245 -16.48 13.88 19.38
N LYS A 246 -16.22 12.57 19.52
CA LYS A 246 -16.90 11.66 20.47
C LYS A 246 -16.04 10.41 20.73
N PRO A 247 -15.43 10.24 21.91
CA PRO A 247 -14.67 9.02 22.24
C PRO A 247 -15.62 7.82 22.27
N SER A 248 -15.38 6.84 21.41
CA SER A 248 -16.17 5.60 21.40
C SER A 248 -15.79 4.76 22.61
N ARG A 249 -16.78 4.24 23.35
CA ARG A 249 -16.51 3.27 24.42
C ARG A 249 -15.85 2.03 23.84
N LEU A 250 -14.87 1.49 24.57
CA LEU A 250 -14.27 0.22 24.26
C LEU A 250 -15.26 -0.88 24.67
N THR A 251 -16.22 -1.17 23.80
CA THR A 251 -17.13 -2.29 23.99
C THR A 251 -16.43 -3.55 23.51
N PHE A 252 -15.91 -4.36 24.43
CA PHE A 252 -15.56 -5.73 24.05
C PHE A 252 -16.86 -6.47 23.75
N PRO A 253 -16.97 -7.21 22.63
CA PRO A 253 -18.07 -8.14 22.40
C PRO A 253 -17.92 -9.30 23.41
N VAL A 254 -18.18 -9.03 24.69
CA VAL A 254 -18.26 -10.06 25.72
C VAL A 254 -19.64 -10.67 25.59
N ASN A 255 -19.77 -11.62 24.68
CA ASN A 255 -20.89 -12.53 24.71
C ASN A 255 -20.76 -13.37 25.99
N LEU A 256 -21.86 -13.64 26.70
CA LEU A 256 -21.86 -14.52 27.89
C LEU A 256 -21.22 -15.89 27.62
N ASN A 257 -21.17 -16.30 26.34
CA ASN A 257 -20.57 -17.54 25.89
C ASN A 257 -19.08 -17.44 25.49
N ASN A 258 -18.51 -16.23 25.37
CA ASN A 258 -17.10 -16.05 25.03
C ASN A 258 -16.46 -14.95 25.92
N PRO A 259 -15.80 -15.32 27.04
CA PRO A 259 -15.26 -14.37 28.02
C PRO A 259 -13.95 -13.72 27.58
N PHE A 260 -13.56 -13.87 26.30
CA PHE A 260 -12.33 -13.32 25.78
C PHE A 260 -12.51 -12.76 24.37
N VAL A 261 -11.68 -11.76 24.06
CA VAL A 261 -11.49 -11.28 22.69
C VAL A 261 -10.13 -11.75 22.21
N LEU A 262 -10.09 -12.26 20.98
CA LEU A 262 -8.91 -12.81 20.34
C LEU A 262 -8.56 -11.94 19.13
N TRP A 263 -7.28 -11.60 18.97
CA TRP A 263 -6.75 -10.91 17.81
C TRP A 263 -5.67 -11.75 17.16
N GLY A 264 -5.69 -11.79 15.83
CA GLY A 264 -4.54 -12.23 15.03
C GLY A 264 -3.59 -11.06 14.89
N LEU A 265 -2.32 -11.28 15.26
CA LEU A 265 -1.26 -10.28 15.16
C LEU A 265 -0.40 -10.56 13.92
N SER A 266 -0.27 -9.53 13.08
CA SER A 266 0.41 -9.59 11.80
C SER A 266 1.44 -8.45 11.70
N SER A 267 2.64 -8.73 11.19
CA SER A 267 3.61 -7.70 10.86
C SER A 267 4.52 -8.14 9.72
N THR A 268 4.48 -7.42 8.59
CA THR A 268 5.27 -7.69 7.40
C THR A 268 6.74 -7.43 7.62
N ILE A 269 7.09 -6.48 8.50
CA ILE A 269 8.50 -6.15 8.81
C ILE A 269 9.28 -7.34 9.34
N LEU A 270 8.59 -8.27 10.03
CA LEU A 270 9.21 -9.46 10.59
C LEU A 270 9.80 -10.38 9.52
N TRP A 271 9.28 -10.36 8.31
CA TRP A 271 9.83 -11.16 7.22
C TRP A 271 11.26 -10.74 6.85
N ASP A 272 11.66 -9.49 7.09
CA ASP A 272 13.05 -9.07 6.91
C ASP A 272 13.90 -9.39 8.16
N SER A 273 13.29 -9.24 9.35
CA SER A 273 13.89 -9.50 10.66
C SER A 273 14.33 -10.94 10.91
N PHE A 274 13.54 -11.93 10.46
CA PHE A 274 13.83 -13.34 10.70
C PHE A 274 14.85 -13.95 9.73
N ARG A 275 15.52 -13.13 8.91
CA ARG A 275 16.44 -13.62 7.87
C ARG A 275 17.51 -14.57 8.42
N GLY A 276 17.36 -15.86 8.10
CA GLY A 276 18.27 -16.92 8.49
C GLY A 276 17.92 -17.66 9.80
N GLY A 277 16.71 -17.48 10.35
CA GLY A 277 16.21 -18.31 11.45
C GLY A 277 15.82 -19.72 10.98
N ASP A 278 15.99 -20.73 11.84
CA ASP A 278 15.65 -22.12 11.53
C ASP A 278 14.16 -22.29 11.22
N SER A 279 13.33 -21.44 11.83
CA SER A 279 11.90 -21.36 11.58
C SER A 279 11.54 -21.16 10.09
N TRP A 280 12.45 -20.60 9.27
CA TRP A 280 12.25 -20.38 7.83
C TRP A 280 12.13 -21.68 7.02
N ASP A 281 12.69 -22.77 7.53
CA ASP A 281 12.67 -24.06 6.84
C ASP A 281 11.31 -24.74 6.90
N SER A 282 10.43 -24.33 7.80
CA SER A 282 9.10 -24.92 7.94
C SER A 282 8.16 -24.37 6.85
N PRO A 283 7.53 -25.26 6.03
CA PRO A 283 6.66 -24.85 4.92
C PRO A 283 5.43 -24.03 5.33
N GLY A 284 4.99 -24.17 6.58
CA GLY A 284 3.83 -23.47 7.15
C GLY A 284 4.19 -22.36 8.14
N TRP A 285 5.48 -22.05 8.29
CA TRP A 285 5.87 -21.00 9.23
C TRP A 285 5.49 -19.61 8.71
N THR A 286 4.94 -18.81 9.61
CA THR A 286 4.62 -17.40 9.39
C THR A 286 5.03 -16.61 10.64
N PRO A 287 5.64 -15.44 10.49
CA PRO A 287 5.88 -14.56 11.61
C PRO A 287 4.55 -13.89 12.01
N SER A 288 3.75 -14.59 12.81
CA SER A 288 2.47 -14.12 13.32
C SER A 288 2.27 -14.51 14.79
N GLY A 289 1.35 -13.83 15.44
CA GLY A 289 1.00 -14.09 16.83
C GLY A 289 -0.49 -14.01 17.06
N HIS A 290 -0.91 -14.28 18.29
CA HIS A 290 -2.26 -14.07 18.75
C HIS A 290 -2.23 -13.30 20.05
N LEU A 291 -3.11 -12.31 20.20
CA LEU A 291 -3.36 -11.66 21.48
C LEU A 291 -4.72 -12.08 21.97
N ARG A 292 -4.82 -12.48 23.24
CA ARG A 292 -6.08 -12.73 23.92
C ARG A 292 -6.17 -11.85 25.16
N ILE A 293 -7.29 -11.15 25.32
CA ILE A 293 -7.63 -10.52 26.59
C ILE A 293 -8.81 -11.27 27.17
N GLN A 294 -8.64 -11.83 28.35
CA GLN A 294 -9.62 -12.65 29.04
C GLN A 294 -10.05 -11.97 30.35
N ASN A 295 -11.35 -11.82 30.56
CA ASN A 295 -11.88 -11.29 31.81
C ASN A 295 -12.39 -12.44 32.69
N THR A 296 -11.83 -12.59 33.89
CA THR A 296 -12.24 -13.62 34.86
C THR A 296 -12.52 -12.95 36.20
N SER A 297 -13.76 -13.04 36.67
CA SER A 297 -14.17 -12.56 38.01
C SER A 297 -13.78 -11.11 38.32
N GLY A 298 -13.90 -10.22 37.33
CA GLY A 298 -13.59 -8.79 37.49
C GLY A 298 -12.12 -8.42 37.31
N SER A 299 -11.25 -9.37 36.94
CA SER A 299 -9.86 -9.12 36.59
C SER A 299 -9.59 -9.52 35.14
N ALA A 300 -8.99 -8.60 34.36
CA ALA A 300 -8.57 -8.90 33.00
C ALA A 300 -7.12 -9.39 32.98
N SER A 301 -6.84 -10.37 32.12
CA SER A 301 -5.50 -10.89 31.87
C SER A 301 -5.22 -10.86 30.38
N LEU A 302 -4.02 -10.41 30.02
CA LEU A 302 -3.52 -10.42 28.65
C LEU A 302 -2.63 -11.64 28.43
N ILE A 303 -2.84 -12.30 27.31
CA ILE A 303 -2.07 -13.46 26.89
C ILE A 303 -1.64 -13.24 25.43
N LEU A 304 -0.35 -13.10 25.22
CA LEU A 304 0.26 -13.01 23.90
C LEU A 304 0.88 -14.36 23.55
N LEU A 305 0.44 -14.96 22.45
CA LEU A 305 1.03 -16.15 21.86
C LEU A 305 1.85 -15.75 20.65
N PHE A 306 3.11 -16.18 20.60
CA PHE A 306 3.98 -15.91 19.46
C PHE A 306 4.92 -17.09 19.25
N GLY A 307 4.85 -17.73 18.08
CA GLY A 307 5.51 -19.01 17.83
C GLY A 307 5.08 -20.07 18.86
N ASN A 308 6.06 -20.67 19.56
CA ASN A 308 5.83 -21.67 20.61
C ASN A 308 5.80 -21.06 22.03
N ARG A 309 5.68 -19.73 22.16
CA ARG A 309 5.75 -19.02 23.44
C ARG A 309 4.42 -18.39 23.82
N ALA A 310 4.20 -18.34 25.12
CA ALA A 310 3.13 -17.57 25.73
C ALA A 310 3.72 -16.53 26.68
N PHE A 311 3.21 -15.30 26.60
CA PHE A 311 3.53 -14.20 27.49
C PHE A 311 2.25 -13.77 28.19
N VAL A 312 2.28 -13.65 29.52
CA VAL A 312 1.08 -13.38 30.32
C VAL A 312 1.28 -12.12 31.17
N ALA A 313 0.30 -11.22 31.13
CA ALA A 313 0.20 -10.08 32.03
C ALA A 313 -1.13 -10.18 32.81
N PRO A 314 -1.11 -10.55 34.11
CA PRO A 314 -2.30 -10.63 34.93
C PRO A 314 -2.73 -9.24 35.44
N GLY A 315 -4.02 -9.08 35.73
CA GLY A 315 -4.55 -7.89 36.42
C GLY A 315 -4.42 -6.60 35.62
N ILE A 316 -4.57 -6.67 34.29
CA ILE A 316 -4.47 -5.49 33.44
C ILE A 316 -5.72 -4.62 33.56
N GLU A 317 -5.52 -3.30 33.50
CA GLU A 317 -6.59 -2.33 33.39
C GLU A 317 -6.83 -2.00 31.93
N LEU A 318 -8.08 -2.08 31.48
CA LEU A 318 -8.45 -1.76 30.11
C LEU A 318 -8.98 -0.33 30.06
N PRO A 319 -8.62 0.46 29.03
CA PRO A 319 -9.17 1.80 28.89
C PRO A 319 -10.68 1.74 28.64
N GLU A 320 -11.44 2.67 29.23
CA GLU A 320 -12.91 2.72 29.03
C GLU A 320 -13.29 3.08 27.59
N HIS A 321 -12.41 3.79 26.89
CA HIS A 321 -12.63 4.30 25.53
C HIS A 321 -11.52 3.88 24.59
N VAL A 322 -11.85 3.77 23.30
CA VAL A 322 -10.82 3.74 22.25
C VAL A 322 -10.02 5.03 22.35
N SER A 323 -8.71 4.92 22.21
CA SER A 323 -7.82 6.06 22.43
C SER A 323 -6.66 6.01 21.46
N THR A 324 -6.20 7.19 21.05
CA THR A 324 -4.92 7.33 20.35
C THR A 324 -3.73 7.08 21.30
N GLN A 325 -3.95 7.07 22.61
CA GLN A 325 -2.91 6.76 23.58
C GLN A 325 -2.62 5.25 23.65
N ARG A 326 -1.36 4.93 23.90
CA ARG A 326 -0.89 3.55 24.08
C ARG A 326 -0.92 3.18 25.55
N ALA A 327 -1.57 2.07 25.88
CA ALA A 327 -1.47 1.43 27.18
C ALA A 327 -0.21 0.56 27.23
N VAL A 328 0.56 0.66 28.32
CA VAL A 328 1.80 -0.10 28.48
C VAL A 328 1.55 -1.24 29.46
N TYR A 329 1.89 -2.45 29.03
CA TYR A 329 1.78 -3.66 29.84
C TYR A 329 3.13 -4.38 29.93
N ILE A 330 3.34 -5.02 31.07
CA ILE A 330 4.49 -5.89 31.30
C ILE A 330 3.99 -7.33 31.35
N ALA A 331 4.47 -8.15 30.41
CA ALA A 331 4.10 -9.56 30.30
C ALA A 331 5.31 -10.46 30.55
N TYR A 332 5.06 -11.62 31.15
CA TYR A 332 6.10 -12.59 31.50
C TYR A 332 5.98 -13.84 30.64
N CYS A 333 7.10 -14.27 30.05
CA CYS A 333 7.17 -15.51 29.30
C CYS A 333 6.98 -16.71 30.21
N THR A 334 5.99 -17.56 29.95
CA THR A 334 5.65 -18.70 30.82
C THR A 334 6.77 -19.74 30.95
N SER A 335 7.62 -19.87 29.93
CA SER A 335 8.70 -20.86 29.91
C SER A 335 10.04 -20.36 30.44
N THR A 336 10.27 -19.05 30.46
CA THR A 336 11.59 -18.47 30.81
C THR A 336 11.53 -17.40 31.89
N ALA A 337 10.34 -17.00 32.33
CA ALA A 337 10.09 -15.84 33.19
C ALA A 337 10.62 -14.51 32.64
N ALA A 338 11.09 -14.48 31.38
CA ALA A 338 11.59 -13.26 30.76
C ALA A 338 10.47 -12.22 30.61
N GLU A 339 10.80 -10.99 30.97
CA GLU A 339 9.91 -9.85 30.87
C GLU A 339 9.88 -9.28 29.44
N VAL A 340 8.70 -8.88 28.99
CA VAL A 340 8.45 -8.19 27.73
C VAL A 340 7.56 -6.98 28.00
N ARG A 341 7.96 -5.83 27.46
CA ARG A 341 7.16 -4.61 27.49
C ARG A 341 6.33 -4.54 26.22
N LEU A 342 5.01 -4.44 26.37
CA LEU A 342 4.04 -4.37 25.30
C LEU A 342 3.36 -3.00 25.35
N GLU A 343 3.29 -2.30 24.21
CA GLU A 343 2.46 -1.11 24.09
C GLU A 343 1.26 -1.44 23.21
N ILE A 344 0.04 -1.24 23.71
CA ILE A 344 -1.19 -1.56 22.99
C ILE A 344 -2.02 -0.30 22.80
N GLN A 345 -2.41 -0.06 21.56
CA GLN A 345 -3.35 0.99 21.20
C GLN A 345 -4.66 0.33 20.78
N PHE A 346 -5.77 0.74 21.39
CA PHE A 346 -7.11 0.26 21.05
C PHE A 346 -7.79 1.22 20.09
N LEU A 347 -8.20 0.72 18.93
CA LEU A 347 -8.75 1.50 17.82
C LEU A 347 -10.24 1.26 17.64
N THR A 348 -10.87 2.06 16.77
CA THR A 348 -12.24 1.83 16.29
C THR A 348 -12.41 0.43 15.70
N ASN A 349 -13.64 -0.08 15.71
CA ASN A 349 -14.00 -1.40 15.17
C ASN A 349 -13.18 -2.56 15.77
N HIS A 350 -12.77 -2.42 17.03
CA HIS A 350 -12.03 -3.43 17.80
C HIS A 350 -10.66 -3.80 17.21
N TYR A 351 -10.09 -3.00 16.31
CA TYR A 351 -8.71 -3.19 15.89
C TYR A 351 -7.74 -2.76 16.99
N ILE A 352 -6.53 -3.31 16.98
CA ILE A 352 -5.46 -2.89 17.88
C ILE A 352 -4.14 -2.71 17.13
N THR A 353 -3.28 -1.85 17.65
CA THR A 353 -1.84 -1.95 17.36
C THR A 353 -1.11 -2.47 18.59
N VAL A 354 -0.13 -3.34 18.39
CA VAL A 354 0.72 -3.86 19.47
C VAL A 354 2.16 -3.56 19.11
N THR A 355 2.91 -2.88 19.97
CA THR A 355 4.33 -2.57 19.77
C THR A 355 5.16 -3.36 20.76
N ILE A 356 6.17 -4.08 20.25
CA ILE A 356 7.07 -4.93 21.03
C ILE A 356 8.49 -4.72 20.52
N LEU A 357 9.49 -4.82 21.39
CA LEU A 357 10.88 -4.83 20.96
C LEU A 357 11.20 -6.16 20.26
N GLU A 358 11.71 -6.09 19.03
CA GLU A 358 11.98 -7.23 18.16
C GLU A 358 12.80 -8.31 18.87
N TYR A 359 13.92 -7.92 19.49
CA TYR A 359 14.81 -8.85 20.16
C TYR A 359 14.11 -9.64 21.28
N GLN A 360 13.07 -9.09 21.92
CA GLN A 360 12.32 -9.77 22.97
C GLN A 360 11.53 -10.97 22.42
N LEU A 361 11.15 -10.90 21.14
CA LEU A 361 10.51 -11.98 20.39
C LEU A 361 11.56 -12.93 19.78
N LEU A 362 12.66 -12.37 19.25
CA LEU A 362 13.61 -13.11 18.42
C LEU A 362 14.77 -13.77 19.15
N LYS A 363 15.16 -13.30 20.34
CA LYS A 363 16.40 -13.74 21.05
C LYS A 363 16.51 -15.24 21.33
N TYR A 364 15.47 -16.01 21.06
CA TYR A 364 15.45 -17.45 21.30
C TYR A 364 14.99 -18.28 20.10
N ASP A 365 14.68 -17.67 18.96
CA ASP A 365 14.84 -18.35 17.69
C ASP A 365 16.37 -18.37 17.44
N GLN A 366 16.99 -19.48 17.02
CA GLN A 366 18.47 -19.63 16.99
C GLN A 366 19.17 -18.76 15.93
N VAL A 367 18.64 -17.57 15.65
CA VAL A 367 19.22 -16.56 14.78
C VAL A 367 20.53 -16.10 15.41
N ARG A 368 21.64 -16.63 14.89
CA ARG A 368 23.04 -16.30 15.26
C ARG A 368 23.46 -14.87 14.87
N ARG A 369 22.59 -13.87 15.06
CA ARG A 369 23.00 -12.47 14.97
C ARG A 369 23.27 -11.96 16.37
N ASN A 370 24.37 -11.23 16.51
CA ASN A 370 24.54 -10.28 17.60
C ASN A 370 23.42 -9.25 17.44
N TYR A 371 22.25 -9.52 18.01
CA TYR A 371 21.22 -8.50 18.18
C TYR A 371 21.80 -7.51 19.19
N ASP A 372 22.33 -6.40 18.68
CA ASP A 372 22.67 -5.26 19.52
C ASP A 372 21.46 -4.94 20.40
N GLN A 373 21.70 -4.64 21.68
CA GLN A 373 20.67 -4.38 22.68
C GLN A 373 19.79 -3.15 22.35
N HIS A 374 20.03 -2.49 21.21
CA HIS A 374 19.23 -1.41 20.61
C HIS A 374 18.13 -1.94 19.69
N GLY A 375 17.39 -2.96 20.13
CA GLY A 375 16.46 -3.67 19.26
C GLY A 375 15.38 -2.76 18.67
N GLN A 376 15.14 -2.94 17.38
CA GLN A 376 14.08 -2.27 16.63
C GLN A 376 12.71 -2.60 17.27
N THR A 377 11.81 -1.62 17.32
CA THR A 377 10.42 -1.86 17.71
C THR A 377 9.64 -2.39 16.53
N VAL A 378 8.92 -3.49 16.74
CA VAL A 378 7.98 -4.06 15.76
C VAL A 378 6.58 -3.65 16.15
N GLN A 379 5.88 -3.03 15.21
CA GLN A 379 4.45 -2.77 15.33
C GLN A 379 3.67 -3.88 14.62
N PHE A 380 2.74 -4.47 15.36
CA PHE A 380 1.81 -5.48 14.87
C PHE A 380 0.45 -4.84 14.62
N ALA A 381 -0.14 -5.22 13.49
CA ALA A 381 -1.55 -5.04 13.22
C ALA A 381 -2.33 -6.17 13.88
N GLY A 382 -3.21 -5.82 14.83
CA GLY A 382 -4.11 -6.76 15.48
C GLY A 382 -5.52 -6.69 14.91
N VAL A 383 -5.94 -7.76 14.25
CA VAL A 383 -7.27 -7.91 13.66
C VAL A 383 -8.09 -8.88 14.52
N PRO A 384 -9.31 -8.51 14.96
CA PRO A 384 -10.14 -9.38 15.79
C PRO A 384 -10.47 -10.67 15.04
N LEU A 385 -10.39 -11.81 15.73
CA LEU A 385 -10.73 -13.14 15.24
C LEU A 385 -12.06 -13.56 15.87
N GLY A 386 -13.12 -13.64 15.04
CA GLY A 386 -14.37 -14.27 15.47
C GLY A 386 -15.64 -13.41 15.44
N ASP A 387 -15.87 -12.64 14.38
CA ASP A 387 -17.20 -12.09 14.05
C ASP A 387 -17.40 -12.04 12.51
N ASP A 388 -17.02 -13.11 11.79
CA ASP A 388 -17.44 -13.32 10.39
C ASP A 388 -18.89 -13.85 10.34
N SER A 389 -19.81 -13.21 11.07
CA SER A 389 -21.25 -13.32 10.84
C SER A 389 -21.74 -12.04 10.16
N SER A 390 -21.31 -11.84 8.92
CA SER A 390 -21.90 -10.91 7.95
C SER A 390 -21.99 -11.58 6.60
#